data_AF-A0A7V3N9M0-F1
#
_entry.id   AF-A0A7V3N9M0-F1
#
_cell.length_a   1.000
_cell.length_b   1.000
_cell.length_c   1.000
_cell.angle_alpha   90.00
_cell.angle_beta   90.00
_cell.angle_gamma   90.00
#
_symmetry.space_group_name_H-M   'P 1'
#
loop_
_entity.id
_entity.type
_entity.pdbx_description
1 polymer ?
#
loop_
_entity_poly.entity_id
_entity_poly.type
_entity_poly.pdbx_seq_one_letter_code
_entity_poly.pdbx_strand_id
1 'polypeptide(L)'
;HPAHAHPAHPGGADSNAASGPSVVPPWSTPLAPGNPVAEAALPTSQTGATPAESTSLPRQRQDTVAAGSPRDEPGLFRPEAAGPGKAISRVPPASSATVSPRSVPAGQRGKAETSAAKPETGASRPPVPTAPEAARTPPDAEGSGVPGARELEGPQAPQLVVQKVAPPEVQVGKPAVFEIRLKNVGQVPAQNVEVRDEIPKGTRLLDTQPRASRGVRGELVWSLGTVKPNEEVRLEIRLMPTDEGVLGSKATVTFGAEASARTVATKPMLVLKTVAPPRVQIGEEITFQITVSNPGTGVAQQVVLEERVPPGLQHPAGSDLVYEVGSLKPGESRQLELKLLAAQAGVVANVLTARGDANLKAEDRVEVEVLAPQLDLAFEGPKRRYLEREATYTVSISNPGTAPARQVELIAQLPPGLKFVSANNAGHYQEATRTVHWTLEELPSKETGSVQLTTVPVEPGQHLLRLRSTADKGLSVEKELPVIIEGIASPSFQVTDTADPVEVGGETTYQIRVFNQGSKAASNVQLSVVLPPELRVVAAEPNPRQSADPGRIVFDPLQHLAPKAETTYRVRVQAIKPGAHRIRAQLSADEMEPVTKEESTRVYSDD
;
A
#
# COMPACT_ATOMS: atom_id res chain seq x y z
N HIS A 1 55.32 -20.04 35.52
CA HIS A 1 54.84 -21.42 35.32
C HIS A 1 53.67 -21.40 34.33
N PRO A 2 53.54 -22.39 33.43
CA PRO A 2 54.40 -22.59 32.26
C PRO A 2 53.56 -22.67 30.95
N ALA A 3 54.07 -22.76 29.71
CA ALA A 3 55.45 -22.83 29.19
C ALA A 3 55.53 -22.23 27.75
N HIS A 4 56.74 -22.14 27.18
CA HIS A 4 57.00 -21.69 25.80
C HIS A 4 56.78 -22.79 24.74
N ALA A 5 56.57 -22.41 23.48
CA ALA A 5 57.36 -22.93 22.34
C ALA A 5 57.21 -22.08 21.04
N HIS A 6 58.34 -21.80 20.41
CA HIS A 6 58.58 -21.31 19.04
C HIS A 6 59.84 -22.08 18.54
N PRO A 7 60.29 -21.98 17.28
CA PRO A 7 59.60 -21.83 16.00
C PRO A 7 60.07 -22.92 14.99
N ALA A 8 59.71 -22.82 13.70
CA ALA A 8 60.45 -23.53 12.63
C ALA A 8 60.38 -22.80 11.27
N HIS A 9 61.55 -22.63 10.64
CA HIS A 9 61.74 -22.33 9.21
C HIS A 9 62.66 -23.40 8.63
N PRO A 10 62.52 -23.73 7.34
CA PRO A 10 63.60 -23.44 6.37
C PRO A 10 63.04 -22.87 5.04
N GLY A 11 63.84 -22.48 4.04
CA GLY A 11 65.30 -22.25 4.06
C GLY A 11 65.97 -22.40 2.68
N GLY A 12 66.21 -21.28 1.98
CA GLY A 12 67.01 -21.20 0.74
C GLY A 12 66.36 -21.78 -0.54
N ALA A 13 66.94 -21.63 -1.73
CA ALA A 13 67.88 -20.62 -2.26
C ALA A 13 68.02 -20.80 -3.79
N ASP A 14 68.06 -19.72 -4.59
CA ASP A 14 69.15 -19.42 -5.54
C ASP A 14 68.83 -18.30 -6.58
N SER A 15 69.90 -17.83 -7.25
CA SER A 15 69.99 -16.71 -8.20
C SER A 15 69.40 -17.03 -9.61
N ASN A 16 69.27 -16.11 -10.59
CA ASN A 16 70.14 -14.96 -10.92
C ASN A 16 69.48 -13.84 -11.78
N ALA A 17 70.29 -12.82 -12.12
CA ALA A 17 70.02 -11.54 -12.79
C ALA A 17 69.30 -11.60 -14.18
N ALA A 18 68.84 -10.50 -14.80
CA ALA A 18 69.35 -9.11 -14.73
C ALA A 18 68.38 -7.99 -15.20
N SER A 19 68.86 -6.74 -15.08
CA SER A 19 68.49 -5.51 -15.82
C SER A 19 67.24 -4.71 -15.40
N GLY A 20 67.48 -3.57 -14.72
CA GLY A 20 66.60 -2.38 -14.67
C GLY A 20 67.05 -1.29 -15.67
N PRO A 21 66.77 0.03 -15.47
CA PRO A 21 66.30 0.69 -14.23
C PRO A 21 65.09 1.68 -14.37
N SER A 22 64.55 2.08 -13.21
CA SER A 22 64.00 3.39 -12.71
C SER A 22 63.44 4.48 -13.67
N VAL A 23 62.57 5.45 -13.28
CA VAL A 23 62.39 6.22 -12.01
C VAL A 23 60.90 6.69 -11.84
N VAL A 24 60.49 7.07 -10.61
CA VAL A 24 59.24 7.77 -10.18
C VAL A 24 59.57 8.64 -8.94
N PRO A 25 58.74 9.55 -8.36
CA PRO A 25 57.52 10.31 -8.79
C PRO A 25 57.88 11.85 -8.85
N PRO A 26 57.19 12.92 -8.31
CA PRO A 26 55.85 13.17 -7.75
C PRO A 26 55.15 14.48 -8.29
N TRP A 27 54.39 15.22 -7.46
CA TRP A 27 53.59 16.43 -7.77
C TRP A 27 54.21 17.78 -7.33
N SER A 28 53.82 18.91 -7.96
CA SER A 28 53.19 20.09 -7.28
C SER A 28 52.84 21.26 -8.25
N THR A 29 51.93 22.15 -7.83
CA THR A 29 51.43 23.38 -8.51
C THR A 29 51.98 24.65 -7.80
N PRO A 30 51.99 25.89 -8.38
CA PRO A 30 50.75 26.71 -8.52
C PRO A 30 50.73 27.90 -9.54
N LEU A 31 49.59 28.61 -9.56
CA LEU A 31 49.37 30.06 -9.86
C LEU A 31 49.42 30.63 -11.30
N ALA A 32 48.67 31.73 -11.47
CA ALA A 32 48.55 32.60 -12.66
C ALA A 32 48.75 34.08 -12.24
N PRO A 33 48.83 35.05 -13.17
CA PRO A 33 47.62 35.86 -13.47
C PRO A 33 47.56 36.46 -14.90
N GLY A 34 46.47 37.19 -15.23
CA GLY A 34 46.42 38.08 -16.40
C GLY A 34 45.07 38.78 -16.63
N ASN A 35 44.94 40.06 -16.25
CA ASN A 35 43.82 40.96 -16.62
C ASN A 35 44.19 42.45 -16.34
N PRO A 36 43.80 43.41 -17.21
CA PRO A 36 43.06 44.62 -16.78
C PRO A 36 41.86 44.95 -17.71
N VAL A 37 40.66 45.35 -17.23
CA VAL A 37 40.25 46.68 -16.70
C VAL A 37 40.36 47.80 -17.77
N ALA A 38 39.26 48.11 -18.51
CA ALA A 38 38.28 49.22 -18.29
C ALA A 38 38.74 50.60 -18.86
N GLU A 39 37.92 51.62 -19.20
CA GLU A 39 36.47 51.87 -19.03
C GLU A 39 35.88 52.84 -20.11
N ALA A 40 34.55 52.89 -20.20
CA ALA A 40 33.58 53.85 -20.80
C ALA A 40 33.96 55.04 -21.72
N ALA A 41 33.15 55.23 -22.80
CA ALA A 41 32.55 56.52 -23.20
C ALA A 41 31.33 56.35 -24.15
N LEU A 42 30.36 57.28 -24.08
CA LEU A 42 29.17 57.49 -24.97
C LEU A 42 29.20 58.96 -25.49
N PRO A 43 28.37 59.43 -26.46
CA PRO A 43 27.03 58.99 -26.92
C PRO A 43 26.98 58.73 -28.47
N THR A 44 25.93 58.86 -29.32
CA THR A 44 24.64 59.60 -29.29
C THR A 44 23.60 59.05 -30.31
N SER A 45 22.35 59.51 -30.21
CA SER A 45 21.19 59.36 -31.12
C SER A 45 21.35 60.08 -32.49
N GLN A 46 20.55 59.93 -33.57
CA GLN A 46 19.18 59.40 -33.87
C GLN A 46 19.22 58.68 -35.27
N THR A 47 18.23 58.11 -35.99
CA THR A 47 16.76 57.82 -36.00
C THR A 47 16.53 56.72 -37.10
N GLY A 48 15.36 56.17 -37.51
CA GLY A 48 13.93 56.31 -37.17
C GLY A 48 13.00 55.71 -38.26
N ALA A 49 11.67 55.67 -38.00
CA ALA A 49 10.52 55.43 -38.91
C ALA A 49 10.25 54.06 -39.61
N THR A 50 9.09 53.49 -39.23
CA THR A 50 8.11 52.54 -39.82
C THR A 50 7.56 52.86 -41.24
N PRO A 51 6.66 52.04 -41.87
CA PRO A 51 6.37 50.58 -41.81
C PRO A 51 6.07 49.97 -43.24
N ALA A 52 5.11 49.01 -43.34
CA ALA A 52 4.36 48.55 -44.54
C ALA A 52 5.05 47.45 -45.41
N GLU A 53 4.35 46.55 -46.12
CA GLU A 53 2.90 46.23 -46.15
C GLU A 53 2.57 44.78 -46.61
N SER A 54 1.38 44.31 -46.21
CA SER A 54 0.38 43.48 -46.94
C SER A 54 0.71 42.17 -47.72
N THR A 55 -0.27 41.25 -47.65
CA THR A 55 -0.67 40.24 -48.69
C THR A 55 0.31 39.12 -49.09
N SER A 56 -0.14 37.93 -49.52
CA SER A 56 -1.49 37.30 -49.53
C SER A 56 -1.39 35.78 -49.70
N LEU A 57 -2.35 35.04 -49.16
CA LEU A 57 -2.64 33.66 -49.58
C LEU A 57 -3.05 33.61 -51.07
N PRO A 58 -2.81 32.47 -51.75
CA PRO A 58 -3.98 31.70 -52.18
C PRO A 58 -3.90 30.22 -51.81
N ARG A 59 -5.08 29.57 -51.72
CA ARG A 59 -5.22 28.12 -51.60
C ARG A 59 -5.13 27.46 -52.97
N GLN A 60 -4.56 26.27 -53.04
CA GLN A 60 -5.05 25.19 -53.91
C GLN A 60 -5.11 23.88 -53.12
N ARG A 61 -6.02 22.99 -53.53
CA ARG A 61 -6.09 21.59 -53.07
C ARG A 61 -5.40 20.71 -54.11
N GLN A 62 -4.71 19.66 -53.66
CA GLN A 62 -4.97 18.32 -54.17
C GLN A 62 -4.44 17.27 -53.19
N ASP A 63 -5.02 16.08 -53.27
CA ASP A 63 -4.88 15.02 -52.28
C ASP A 63 -3.67 14.11 -52.57
N THR A 64 -3.02 13.60 -51.51
CA THR A 64 -2.25 12.35 -51.61
C THR A 64 -2.31 11.57 -50.29
N VAL A 65 -2.42 10.26 -50.40
CA VAL A 65 -2.51 9.34 -49.25
C VAL A 65 -1.12 9.03 -48.70
N ALA A 66 -0.98 9.06 -47.37
CA ALA A 66 0.16 8.48 -46.67
C ALA A 66 -0.34 7.71 -45.43
N ALA A 67 0.17 6.50 -45.20
CA ALA A 67 -0.19 5.68 -44.05
C ALA A 67 0.51 6.17 -42.78
N GLY A 68 -0.23 6.29 -41.68
CA GLY A 68 0.31 6.53 -40.35
C GLY A 68 -0.12 5.41 -39.41
N SER A 69 0.83 4.66 -38.87
CA SER A 69 0.57 3.74 -37.75
C SER A 69 0.11 4.55 -36.54
N PRO A 70 -0.92 4.12 -35.79
CA PRO A 70 -1.18 4.71 -34.48
C PRO A 70 0.03 4.44 -33.60
N ARG A 71 0.56 5.49 -32.96
CA ARG A 71 1.34 5.32 -31.73
C ARG A 71 0.34 5.02 -30.62
N ASP A 72 0.57 3.95 -29.85
CA ASP A 72 -0.12 3.81 -28.58
C ASP A 72 0.35 4.94 -27.64
N GLU A 73 -0.51 5.91 -27.36
CA GLU A 73 -0.43 6.66 -26.12
C GLU A 73 -1.00 5.79 -25.00
N PRO A 74 -0.36 5.69 -23.82
CA PRO A 74 -0.89 4.89 -22.72
C PRO A 74 -2.24 5.43 -22.25
N GLY A 75 -3.22 4.54 -22.16
CA GLY A 75 -4.57 4.89 -21.71
C GLY A 75 -4.57 5.32 -20.24
N LEU A 76 -4.69 6.63 -19.99
CA LEU A 76 -4.87 7.16 -18.64
C LEU A 76 -6.22 6.74 -18.06
N PHE A 77 -6.22 6.18 -16.85
CA PHE A 77 -7.42 5.94 -16.06
C PHE A 77 -8.26 7.23 -15.96
N ARG A 78 -9.54 7.15 -16.35
CA ARG A 78 -10.54 8.19 -16.11
C ARG A 78 -11.68 7.62 -15.27
N PRO A 79 -12.14 8.32 -14.21
CA PRO A 79 -13.31 7.88 -13.46
C PRO A 79 -14.58 8.08 -14.30
N GLU A 80 -15.46 7.07 -14.32
CA GLU A 80 -16.83 7.27 -14.78
C GLU A 80 -17.62 8.03 -13.70
N ALA A 81 -18.03 9.26 -14.01
CA ALA A 81 -18.76 10.09 -13.08
C ALA A 81 -20.26 9.73 -13.08
N ALA A 82 -20.74 9.19 -11.95
CA ALA A 82 -22.14 8.78 -11.78
C ALA A 82 -23.12 9.98 -11.91
N GLY A 83 -23.71 10.14 -13.10
CA GLY A 83 -24.73 11.16 -13.39
C GLY A 83 -26.16 10.70 -13.04
N PRO A 84 -27.03 11.56 -12.47
CA PRO A 84 -28.30 11.11 -11.93
C PRO A 84 -29.45 11.01 -12.96
N GLY A 85 -30.02 9.81 -13.08
CA GLY A 85 -31.46 9.60 -13.05
C GLY A 85 -32.28 9.75 -14.34
N LYS A 86 -32.83 8.62 -14.82
CA LYS A 86 -34.24 8.54 -15.20
C LYS A 86 -34.81 7.13 -15.01
N ALA A 87 -35.91 7.01 -14.28
CA ALA A 87 -36.57 5.74 -14.06
C ALA A 87 -37.60 5.45 -15.17
N ILE A 88 -37.60 4.21 -15.67
CA ILE A 88 -38.74 3.60 -16.35
C ILE A 88 -38.89 2.19 -15.77
N SER A 89 -39.99 1.94 -15.06
CA SER A 89 -40.26 0.65 -14.42
C SER A 89 -41.05 -0.27 -15.36
N ARG A 90 -40.59 -1.51 -15.53
CA ARG A 90 -41.41 -2.64 -16.02
C ARG A 90 -40.81 -3.98 -15.56
N VAL A 91 -41.45 -4.58 -14.56
CA VAL A 91 -41.12 -5.90 -14.01
C VAL A 91 -42.06 -6.96 -14.59
N PRO A 92 -41.55 -8.06 -15.17
CA PRO A 92 -42.22 -9.36 -15.17
C PRO A 92 -41.76 -10.19 -13.95
N PRO A 93 -42.66 -10.91 -13.25
CA PRO A 93 -42.31 -11.58 -11.98
C PRO A 93 -41.54 -12.89 -12.19
N ALA A 94 -40.50 -13.10 -11.39
CA ALA A 94 -39.94 -14.44 -11.16
C ALA A 94 -40.80 -15.18 -10.11
N SER A 95 -41.15 -16.44 -10.40
CA SER A 95 -41.91 -17.30 -9.47
C SER A 95 -40.99 -18.33 -8.83
N SER A 96 -40.55 -18.07 -7.60
CA SER A 96 -39.75 -19.00 -6.79
C SER A 96 -40.67 -19.85 -5.90
N ALA A 97 -40.67 -21.16 -6.11
CA ALA A 97 -41.44 -22.10 -5.29
C ALA A 97 -40.62 -22.58 -4.08
N THR A 98 -41.05 -22.21 -2.87
CA THR A 98 -40.51 -22.75 -1.61
C THR A 98 -41.38 -23.89 -1.12
N VAL A 99 -40.78 -25.04 -0.81
CA VAL A 99 -41.48 -26.25 -0.33
C VAL A 99 -41.61 -26.23 1.19
N SER A 100 -42.79 -26.60 1.71
CA SER A 100 -42.97 -27.09 3.07
C SER A 100 -44.22 -28.00 3.16
N PRO A 101 -44.20 -29.05 3.99
CA PRO A 101 -45.15 -30.17 3.87
C PRO A 101 -46.46 -30.00 4.66
N ARG A 102 -47.46 -30.79 4.27
CA ARG A 102 -48.75 -30.97 4.97
C ARG A 102 -49.09 -32.48 4.94
N SER A 103 -49.73 -33.10 5.93
CA SER A 103 -50.31 -32.53 7.16
C SER A 103 -51.80 -32.89 7.28
N VAL A 104 -52.15 -34.17 7.35
CA VAL A 104 -53.53 -34.71 7.43
C VAL A 104 -53.67 -35.51 8.72
N PRO A 105 -54.85 -35.54 9.40
CA PRO A 105 -55.90 -36.50 9.01
C PRO A 105 -57.38 -36.11 9.27
N ALA A 106 -58.29 -36.87 8.64
CA ALA A 106 -59.68 -37.25 9.04
C ALA A 106 -60.79 -36.18 9.28
N GLY A 107 -62.04 -36.49 8.86
CA GLY A 107 -63.18 -35.55 9.03
C GLY A 107 -64.64 -35.95 8.71
N GLN A 108 -64.98 -37.23 8.44
CA GLN A 108 -66.33 -37.87 8.47
C GLN A 108 -67.62 -37.23 7.84
N ARG A 109 -68.41 -38.12 7.19
CA ARG A 109 -69.89 -38.18 7.03
C ARG A 109 -70.64 -37.20 6.09
N GLY A 110 -71.43 -37.81 5.19
CA GLY A 110 -72.60 -37.24 4.51
C GLY A 110 -73.23 -38.26 3.55
N LYS A 111 -74.53 -38.59 3.71
CA LYS A 111 -75.27 -39.51 2.81
C LYS A 111 -76.10 -38.74 1.79
N ALA A 112 -76.24 -39.27 0.57
CA ALA A 112 -77.49 -39.26 -0.18
C ALA A 112 -77.46 -40.32 -1.30
N GLU A 113 -78.61 -40.92 -1.61
CA GLU A 113 -78.81 -41.82 -2.75
C GLU A 113 -79.62 -41.08 -3.83
N THR A 114 -79.42 -41.39 -5.12
CA THR A 114 -80.46 -41.92 -6.03
C THR A 114 -79.91 -42.14 -7.46
N SER A 115 -80.68 -42.87 -8.28
CA SER A 115 -80.30 -43.33 -9.63
C SER A 115 -81.18 -42.70 -10.70
N ALA A 116 -80.61 -42.40 -11.88
CA ALA A 116 -81.36 -42.35 -13.15
C ALA A 116 -80.46 -42.48 -14.40
N ALA A 117 -81.01 -43.18 -15.41
CA ALA A 117 -80.76 -43.07 -16.86
C ALA A 117 -79.32 -43.18 -17.44
N LYS A 118 -79.09 -44.30 -18.14
CA LYS A 118 -78.19 -44.42 -19.31
C LYS A 118 -78.96 -43.96 -20.57
N PRO A 119 -78.29 -43.47 -21.63
CA PRO A 119 -78.14 -44.34 -22.81
C PRO A 119 -76.72 -44.30 -23.41
N GLU A 120 -76.49 -45.08 -24.46
CA GLU A 120 -75.15 -45.44 -24.94
C GLU A 120 -74.65 -44.61 -26.13
N THR A 121 -73.40 -44.17 -26.03
CA THR A 121 -72.49 -43.99 -27.18
C THR A 121 -71.11 -44.54 -26.80
N GLY A 122 -70.42 -45.19 -27.73
CA GLY A 122 -69.17 -45.90 -27.46
C GLY A 122 -67.93 -45.04 -27.69
N ALA A 123 -66.95 -45.12 -26.77
CA ALA A 123 -65.61 -44.59 -26.98
C ALA A 123 -64.53 -45.41 -26.25
N SER A 124 -63.34 -45.42 -26.88
CA SER A 124 -62.06 -46.02 -26.53
C SER A 124 -61.71 -46.25 -25.05
N ARG A 125 -61.05 -47.39 -24.78
CA ARG A 125 -60.32 -47.68 -23.53
C ARG A 125 -59.33 -46.55 -23.21
N PRO A 126 -59.27 -46.00 -21.98
CA PRO A 126 -58.31 -44.96 -21.64
C PRO A 126 -56.86 -45.50 -21.71
N PRO A 127 -55.89 -44.69 -22.16
CA PRO A 127 -54.48 -45.06 -22.08
C PRO A 127 -54.01 -45.06 -20.62
N VAL A 128 -53.12 -45.99 -20.29
CA VAL A 128 -52.31 -45.90 -19.07
C VAL A 128 -51.38 -44.69 -19.23
N PRO A 129 -51.23 -43.81 -18.23
CA PRO A 129 -50.25 -42.73 -18.30
C PRO A 129 -48.85 -43.33 -18.25
N THR A 130 -48.20 -43.42 -19.42
CA THR A 130 -46.77 -43.75 -19.50
C THR A 130 -46.00 -42.71 -18.68
N ALA A 131 -45.19 -43.16 -17.72
CA ALA A 131 -44.28 -42.27 -17.02
C ALA A 131 -43.35 -41.57 -18.04
N PRO A 132 -42.89 -40.34 -17.79
CA PRO A 132 -41.86 -39.72 -18.61
C PRO A 132 -40.65 -40.66 -18.64
N GLU A 133 -40.25 -41.11 -19.83
CA GLU A 133 -39.03 -41.93 -19.94
C GLU A 133 -37.87 -41.09 -19.45
N ALA A 134 -37.21 -41.54 -18.37
CA ALA A 134 -36.12 -40.82 -17.75
C ALA A 134 -35.07 -40.54 -18.83
N ALA A 135 -34.77 -39.25 -19.06
CA ALA A 135 -33.90 -38.82 -20.13
C ALA A 135 -32.54 -39.53 -20.00
N ARG A 136 -32.30 -40.51 -20.87
CA ARG A 136 -31.07 -41.29 -20.86
C ARG A 136 -29.95 -40.31 -21.19
N THR A 137 -29.06 -40.08 -20.23
CA THR A 137 -27.82 -39.36 -20.49
C THR A 137 -27.16 -40.01 -21.70
N PRO A 138 -26.81 -39.26 -22.75
CA PRO A 138 -26.02 -39.82 -23.85
C PRO A 138 -24.76 -40.47 -23.27
N PRO A 139 -24.32 -41.62 -23.79
CA PRO A 139 -23.05 -42.18 -23.36
C PRO A 139 -21.92 -41.20 -23.68
N ASP A 140 -20.93 -41.09 -22.81
CA ASP A 140 -19.71 -40.32 -23.03
C ASP A 140 -18.90 -40.95 -24.17
N ALA A 141 -19.27 -40.62 -25.41
CA ALA A 141 -18.68 -41.13 -26.63
C ALA A 141 -17.73 -40.07 -27.22
N GLU A 142 -16.43 -40.39 -27.24
CA GLU A 142 -15.43 -39.53 -27.87
C GLU A 142 -15.68 -39.38 -29.37
N GLY A 143 -15.63 -38.14 -29.88
CA GLY A 143 -15.91 -37.84 -31.27
C GLY A 143 -14.77 -38.24 -32.20
N SER A 144 -14.92 -39.35 -32.92
CA SER A 144 -13.93 -39.86 -33.90
C SER A 144 -14.03 -39.24 -35.30
N GLY A 145 -14.94 -38.27 -35.50
CA GLY A 145 -15.19 -37.66 -36.81
C GLY A 145 -14.11 -36.65 -37.23
N VAL A 146 -13.71 -36.71 -38.51
CA VAL A 146 -12.79 -35.74 -39.13
C VAL A 146 -13.46 -35.05 -40.34
N PRO A 147 -13.22 -33.75 -40.60
CA PRO A 147 -13.77 -33.07 -41.78
C PRO A 147 -13.27 -33.69 -43.09
N GLY A 148 -14.19 -33.92 -44.02
CA GLY A 148 -13.89 -34.48 -45.34
C GLY A 148 -13.21 -33.49 -46.29
N ALA A 149 -13.23 -33.84 -47.58
CA ALA A 149 -12.74 -32.97 -48.66
C ALA A 149 -13.55 -31.65 -48.73
N ARG A 150 -12.89 -30.55 -49.12
CA ARG A 150 -13.52 -29.22 -49.17
C ARG A 150 -14.70 -29.13 -50.15
N GLU A 151 -14.72 -29.96 -51.19
CA GLU A 151 -15.81 -30.04 -52.17
C GLU A 151 -17.14 -30.50 -51.56
N LEU A 152 -17.10 -31.15 -50.38
CA LEU A 152 -18.28 -31.59 -49.62
C LEU A 152 -18.81 -30.50 -48.67
N GLU A 153 -18.13 -29.35 -48.52
CA GLU A 153 -18.56 -28.27 -47.63
C GLU A 153 -19.65 -27.40 -48.29
N GLY A 154 -20.71 -27.09 -47.54
CA GLY A 154 -21.89 -26.34 -48.04
C GLY A 154 -23.05 -27.23 -48.51
N PRO A 155 -24.06 -26.66 -49.21
CA PRO A 155 -25.26 -27.40 -49.62
C PRO A 155 -24.97 -28.42 -50.74
N GLN A 156 -25.25 -29.70 -50.47
CA GLN A 156 -25.01 -30.81 -51.40
C GLN A 156 -26.35 -31.34 -51.95
N ALA A 157 -26.55 -31.24 -53.26
CA ALA A 157 -27.78 -31.63 -53.95
C ALA A 157 -27.53 -32.31 -55.31
N PRO A 158 -26.94 -33.52 -55.34
CA PRO A 158 -26.79 -34.28 -56.58
C PRO A 158 -28.15 -34.70 -57.15
N GLN A 159 -28.31 -34.67 -58.48
CA GLN A 159 -29.57 -34.99 -59.15
C GLN A 159 -29.32 -35.88 -60.36
N LEU A 160 -29.77 -37.14 -60.29
CA LEU A 160 -29.62 -38.10 -61.38
C LEU A 160 -30.94 -38.23 -62.17
N VAL A 161 -30.87 -38.03 -63.49
CA VAL A 161 -31.92 -38.40 -64.44
C VAL A 161 -31.55 -39.75 -65.06
N VAL A 162 -32.44 -40.73 -64.92
CA VAL A 162 -32.32 -42.04 -65.58
C VAL A 162 -33.39 -42.18 -66.66
N GLN A 163 -32.96 -42.54 -67.86
CA GLN A 163 -33.82 -42.90 -68.99
C GLN A 163 -33.46 -44.30 -69.44
N LYS A 164 -34.45 -45.16 -69.67
CA LYS A 164 -34.26 -46.47 -70.32
C LYS A 164 -34.93 -46.47 -71.68
N VAL A 165 -34.21 -46.98 -72.68
CA VAL A 165 -34.64 -47.04 -74.08
C VAL A 165 -34.55 -48.50 -74.54
N ALA A 166 -35.56 -48.94 -75.28
CA ALA A 166 -35.60 -50.23 -75.96
C ALA A 166 -36.10 -50.01 -77.40
N PRO A 167 -35.79 -50.90 -78.36
CA PRO A 167 -36.37 -50.85 -79.68
C PRO A 167 -37.90 -51.04 -79.60
N PRO A 168 -38.70 -50.36 -80.45
CA PRO A 168 -40.16 -50.47 -80.42
C PRO A 168 -40.67 -51.86 -80.86
N GLU A 169 -39.86 -52.60 -81.62
CA GLU A 169 -40.10 -53.98 -82.03
C GLU A 169 -38.76 -54.74 -81.99
N VAL A 170 -38.78 -56.02 -81.62
CA VAL A 170 -37.65 -56.94 -81.70
C VAL A 170 -38.14 -58.32 -82.16
N GLN A 171 -37.27 -59.10 -82.81
CA GLN A 171 -37.65 -60.39 -83.40
C GLN A 171 -36.95 -61.55 -82.68
N VAL A 172 -37.70 -62.64 -82.45
CA VAL A 172 -37.16 -63.87 -81.83
C VAL A 172 -35.97 -64.39 -82.63
N GLY A 173 -34.89 -64.74 -81.93
CA GLY A 173 -33.64 -65.20 -82.55
C GLY A 173 -32.79 -64.12 -83.24
N LYS A 174 -33.15 -62.82 -83.14
CA LYS A 174 -32.28 -61.70 -83.53
C LYS A 174 -31.82 -60.89 -82.31
N PRO A 175 -30.56 -60.45 -82.24
CA PRO A 175 -30.07 -59.69 -81.10
C PRO A 175 -30.72 -58.30 -81.04
N ALA A 176 -31.06 -57.86 -79.84
CA ALA A 176 -31.56 -56.53 -79.54
C ALA A 176 -30.71 -55.87 -78.44
N VAL A 177 -30.72 -54.54 -78.39
CA VAL A 177 -29.97 -53.75 -77.40
C VAL A 177 -30.95 -52.88 -76.64
N PHE A 178 -30.99 -53.04 -75.31
CA PHE A 178 -31.63 -52.07 -74.42
C PHE A 178 -30.54 -51.12 -73.89
N GLU A 179 -30.84 -49.83 -73.77
CA GLU A 179 -29.90 -48.81 -73.33
C GLU A 179 -30.43 -48.11 -72.07
N ILE A 180 -29.60 -48.01 -71.02
CA ILE A 180 -29.84 -47.12 -69.88
C ILE A 180 -28.93 -45.91 -70.04
N ARG A 181 -29.52 -44.71 -70.08
CA ARG A 181 -28.81 -43.43 -70.01
C ARG A 181 -28.99 -42.85 -68.62
N LEU A 182 -27.88 -42.61 -67.92
CA LEU A 182 -27.86 -42.00 -66.60
C LEU A 182 -27.08 -40.69 -66.67
N LYS A 183 -27.70 -39.57 -66.32
CA LYS A 183 -27.06 -38.25 -66.34
C LYS A 183 -27.18 -37.55 -65.01
N ASN A 184 -26.07 -37.04 -64.48
CA ASN A 184 -26.13 -36.09 -63.38
C ASN A 184 -26.45 -34.69 -63.92
N VAL A 185 -27.66 -34.21 -63.66
CA VAL A 185 -28.11 -32.85 -64.00
C VAL A 185 -27.92 -31.86 -62.85
N GLY A 186 -27.49 -32.35 -61.68
CA GLY A 186 -27.09 -31.54 -60.54
C GLY A 186 -25.73 -30.88 -60.73
N GLN A 187 -25.47 -29.86 -59.90
CA GLN A 187 -24.21 -29.10 -59.94
C GLN A 187 -23.11 -29.67 -59.01
N VAL A 188 -23.41 -30.75 -58.28
CA VAL A 188 -22.43 -31.47 -57.43
C VAL A 188 -22.37 -32.95 -57.81
N PRO A 189 -21.25 -33.66 -57.57
CA PRO A 189 -21.12 -35.08 -57.90
C PRO A 189 -22.13 -35.96 -57.12
N ALA A 190 -22.70 -36.95 -57.78
CA ALA A 190 -23.39 -38.04 -57.10
C ALA A 190 -22.33 -39.10 -56.70
N GLN A 191 -22.30 -39.50 -55.44
CA GLN A 191 -21.35 -40.49 -54.93
C GLN A 191 -21.97 -41.89 -54.85
N ASN A 192 -21.14 -42.93 -54.81
CA ASN A 192 -21.56 -44.32 -54.61
C ASN A 192 -22.73 -44.74 -55.53
N VAL A 193 -22.71 -44.27 -56.78
CA VAL A 193 -23.76 -44.45 -57.76
C VAL A 193 -23.77 -45.92 -58.21
N GLU A 194 -24.90 -46.58 -58.04
CA GLU A 194 -25.13 -47.95 -58.49
C GLU A 194 -26.42 -48.02 -59.30
N VAL A 195 -26.33 -48.65 -60.49
CA VAL A 195 -27.48 -48.98 -61.33
C VAL A 195 -27.73 -50.48 -61.24
N ARG A 196 -28.99 -50.86 -61.08
CA ARG A 196 -29.46 -52.25 -61.15
C ARG A 196 -30.53 -52.41 -62.21
N ASP A 197 -30.52 -53.51 -62.94
CA ASP A 197 -31.59 -53.84 -63.89
C ASP A 197 -31.82 -55.36 -63.95
N GLU A 198 -33.04 -55.76 -64.27
CA GLU A 198 -33.42 -57.17 -64.44
C GLU A 198 -33.24 -57.58 -65.91
N ILE A 199 -32.97 -58.87 -66.16
CA ILE A 199 -33.01 -59.41 -67.53
C ILE A 199 -34.49 -59.68 -67.87
N PRO A 200 -35.04 -59.16 -68.98
CA PRO A 200 -36.42 -59.44 -69.36
C PRO A 200 -36.70 -60.94 -69.49
N LYS A 201 -37.85 -61.39 -68.98
CA LYS A 201 -38.35 -62.75 -69.21
C LYS A 201 -38.51 -63.00 -70.72
N GLY A 202 -38.31 -64.23 -71.16
CA GLY A 202 -38.29 -64.58 -72.59
C GLY A 202 -37.07 -64.05 -73.35
N THR A 203 -35.97 -63.74 -72.65
CA THR A 203 -34.71 -63.34 -73.29
C THR A 203 -33.50 -64.05 -72.69
N ARG A 204 -32.49 -64.28 -73.53
CA ARG A 204 -31.15 -64.70 -73.14
C ARG A 204 -30.21 -63.49 -73.22
N LEU A 205 -29.56 -63.13 -72.11
CA LEU A 205 -28.49 -62.14 -72.15
C LEU A 205 -27.34 -62.63 -73.03
N LEU A 206 -26.83 -61.77 -73.92
CA LEU A 206 -25.64 -62.00 -74.71
C LEU A 206 -24.43 -61.32 -74.07
N ASP A 207 -24.53 -60.01 -73.79
CA ASP A 207 -23.45 -59.20 -73.24
C ASP A 207 -23.99 -57.90 -72.60
N THR A 208 -23.13 -57.18 -71.87
CA THR A 208 -23.40 -55.84 -71.31
C THR A 208 -22.18 -54.95 -71.49
N GLN A 209 -22.37 -53.69 -71.93
CA GLN A 209 -21.27 -52.75 -72.13
C GLN A 209 -21.59 -51.40 -71.46
N PRO A 210 -20.84 -50.99 -70.40
CA PRO A 210 -19.79 -51.72 -69.70
C PRO A 210 -20.30 -53.01 -69.02
N ARG A 211 -19.37 -53.91 -68.68
CA ARG A 211 -19.69 -55.24 -68.16
C ARG A 211 -20.32 -55.17 -66.77
N ALA A 212 -21.57 -55.63 -66.65
CA ALA A 212 -22.27 -55.76 -65.38
C ALA A 212 -21.68 -56.88 -64.50
N SER A 213 -21.74 -56.69 -63.18
CA SER A 213 -21.66 -57.79 -62.22
C SER A 213 -23.05 -58.43 -62.04
N ARG A 214 -23.11 -59.57 -61.34
CA ARG A 214 -24.37 -60.24 -61.00
C ARG A 214 -24.74 -60.00 -59.55
N GLY A 215 -25.94 -59.45 -59.33
CA GLY A 215 -26.54 -59.29 -58.02
C GLY A 215 -27.05 -60.60 -57.43
N VAL A 216 -27.42 -60.55 -56.15
CA VAL A 216 -27.80 -61.72 -55.33
C VAL A 216 -29.04 -62.45 -55.85
N ARG A 217 -29.92 -61.78 -56.63
CA ARG A 217 -31.11 -62.36 -57.27
C ARG A 217 -30.90 -62.61 -58.76
N GLY A 218 -29.64 -62.56 -59.22
CA GLY A 218 -29.26 -62.68 -60.63
C GLY A 218 -29.41 -61.39 -61.45
N GLU A 219 -29.76 -60.25 -60.82
CA GLU A 219 -29.88 -58.96 -61.51
C GLU A 219 -28.53 -58.49 -62.09
N LEU A 220 -28.57 -57.58 -63.06
CA LEU A 220 -27.40 -56.87 -63.57
C LEU A 220 -27.10 -55.70 -62.62
N VAL A 221 -25.83 -55.53 -62.24
CA VAL A 221 -25.40 -54.43 -61.36
C VAL A 221 -24.19 -53.71 -61.96
N TRP A 222 -24.25 -52.38 -61.97
CA TRP A 222 -23.14 -51.50 -62.35
C TRP A 222 -22.88 -50.51 -61.21
N SER A 223 -21.84 -50.76 -60.43
CA SER A 223 -21.34 -49.81 -59.43
C SER A 223 -20.43 -48.80 -60.15
N LEU A 224 -20.96 -47.60 -60.43
CA LEU A 224 -20.31 -46.55 -61.23
C LEU A 224 -19.40 -45.64 -60.41
N GLY A 225 -19.53 -45.65 -59.07
CA GLY A 225 -18.72 -44.81 -58.19
C GLY A 225 -19.21 -43.36 -58.18
N THR A 226 -18.37 -42.42 -58.60
CA THR A 226 -18.70 -40.99 -58.66
C THR A 226 -19.19 -40.61 -60.07
N VAL A 227 -20.37 -40.00 -60.19
CA VAL A 227 -20.85 -39.38 -61.44
C VAL A 227 -20.87 -37.87 -61.28
N LYS A 228 -19.98 -37.19 -62.00
CA LYS A 228 -19.71 -35.75 -61.89
C LYS A 228 -20.84 -34.88 -62.48
N PRO A 229 -20.92 -33.58 -62.15
CA PRO A 229 -21.90 -32.67 -62.76
C PRO A 229 -21.88 -32.73 -64.30
N ASN A 230 -23.06 -32.83 -64.91
CA ASN A 230 -23.29 -33.00 -66.35
C ASN A 230 -22.76 -34.30 -66.99
N GLU A 231 -22.11 -35.19 -66.24
CA GLU A 231 -21.62 -36.48 -66.75
C GLU A 231 -22.80 -37.41 -67.12
N GLU A 232 -22.67 -38.08 -68.26
CA GLU A 232 -23.68 -38.99 -68.81
C GLU A 232 -23.05 -40.36 -69.07
N VAL A 233 -23.50 -41.37 -68.32
CA VAL A 233 -23.08 -42.76 -68.44
C VAL A 233 -24.14 -43.53 -69.24
N ARG A 234 -23.69 -44.37 -70.16
CA ARG A 234 -24.56 -45.23 -70.99
C ARG A 234 -24.24 -46.69 -70.76
N LEU A 235 -25.28 -47.50 -70.55
CA LEU A 235 -25.20 -48.92 -70.25
C LEU A 235 -26.00 -49.69 -71.29
N GLU A 236 -25.32 -50.42 -72.18
CA GLU A 236 -25.96 -51.33 -73.13
C GLU A 236 -26.19 -52.71 -72.49
N ILE A 237 -27.37 -53.28 -72.74
CA ILE A 237 -27.75 -54.65 -72.42
C ILE A 237 -28.09 -55.33 -73.74
N ARG A 238 -27.20 -56.19 -74.23
CA ARG A 238 -27.40 -56.95 -75.48
C ARG A 238 -28.05 -58.28 -75.16
N LEU A 239 -29.24 -58.53 -75.71
CA LEU A 239 -30.07 -59.69 -75.40
C LEU A 239 -30.61 -60.33 -76.68
N MET A 240 -31.04 -61.58 -76.55
CA MET A 240 -31.65 -62.38 -77.61
C MET A 240 -33.05 -62.81 -77.15
N PRO A 241 -34.15 -62.32 -77.76
CA PRO A 241 -35.47 -62.82 -77.46
C PRO A 241 -35.58 -64.31 -77.85
N THR A 242 -36.11 -65.12 -76.93
CA THR A 242 -36.38 -66.55 -77.13
C THR A 242 -37.87 -66.83 -77.30
N ASP A 243 -38.71 -65.97 -76.72
CA ASP A 243 -40.16 -66.16 -76.61
C ASP A 243 -40.87 -64.94 -77.24
N GLU A 244 -42.07 -65.13 -77.78
CA GLU A 244 -42.92 -64.03 -78.27
C GLU A 244 -43.67 -63.36 -77.11
N GLY A 245 -43.70 -62.02 -77.08
CA GLY A 245 -44.47 -61.27 -76.09
C GLY A 245 -43.91 -59.87 -75.78
N VAL A 246 -44.47 -59.24 -74.74
CA VAL A 246 -44.01 -57.94 -74.25
C VAL A 246 -42.75 -58.11 -73.39
N LEU A 247 -41.61 -57.65 -73.91
CA LEU A 247 -40.33 -57.70 -73.22
C LEU A 247 -40.08 -56.39 -72.47
N GLY A 248 -39.66 -56.48 -71.21
CA GLY A 248 -39.31 -55.32 -70.41
C GLY A 248 -38.61 -55.69 -69.10
N SER A 249 -37.91 -54.72 -68.52
CA SER A 249 -37.32 -54.80 -67.18
C SER A 249 -37.09 -53.41 -66.60
N LYS A 250 -36.88 -53.32 -65.29
CA LYS A 250 -36.89 -52.07 -64.53
C LYS A 250 -35.49 -51.69 -64.03
N ALA A 251 -34.89 -50.69 -64.67
CA ALA A 251 -33.70 -50.03 -64.14
C ALA A 251 -34.03 -49.30 -62.82
N THR A 252 -33.17 -49.42 -61.82
CA THR A 252 -33.23 -48.75 -60.52
C THR A 252 -31.86 -48.13 -60.24
N VAL A 253 -31.80 -46.91 -59.70
CA VAL A 253 -30.55 -46.22 -59.39
C VAL A 253 -30.53 -45.81 -57.93
N THR A 254 -29.40 -46.05 -57.27
CA THR A 254 -29.11 -45.59 -55.91
C THR A 254 -27.81 -44.79 -55.91
N PHE A 255 -27.74 -43.75 -55.08
CA PHE A 255 -26.55 -42.92 -54.91
C PHE A 255 -26.52 -42.34 -53.50
N GLY A 256 -25.32 -42.01 -53.02
CA GLY A 256 -25.10 -41.27 -51.79
C GLY A 256 -24.96 -39.77 -52.05
N ALA A 257 -25.34 -38.97 -51.05
CA ALA A 257 -24.93 -37.59 -50.90
C ALA A 257 -24.11 -37.49 -49.60
N GLU A 258 -22.92 -36.92 -49.69
CA GLU A 258 -21.98 -36.75 -48.56
C GLU A 258 -21.77 -35.25 -48.34
N ALA A 259 -21.75 -34.81 -47.08
CA ALA A 259 -21.55 -33.42 -46.72
C ALA A 259 -20.54 -33.30 -45.58
N SER A 260 -19.73 -32.24 -45.62
CA SER A 260 -18.67 -31.96 -44.65
C SER A 260 -18.91 -30.63 -43.96
N ALA A 261 -18.56 -30.56 -42.68
CA ALA A 261 -18.49 -29.33 -41.92
C ALA A 261 -17.10 -29.19 -41.29
N ARG A 262 -16.54 -27.99 -41.33
CA ARG A 262 -15.22 -27.68 -40.78
C ARG A 262 -15.35 -26.46 -39.88
N THR A 263 -14.75 -26.54 -38.69
CA THR A 263 -14.58 -25.40 -37.78
C THR A 263 -13.20 -25.46 -37.16
N VAL A 264 -12.75 -24.35 -36.57
CA VAL A 264 -11.49 -24.27 -35.83
C VAL A 264 -11.83 -23.98 -34.38
N ALA A 265 -11.59 -24.97 -33.50
CA ALA A 265 -11.61 -24.73 -32.07
C ALA A 265 -10.45 -23.79 -31.70
N THR A 266 -10.73 -22.71 -30.99
CA THR A 266 -9.73 -21.75 -30.52
C THR A 266 -9.80 -21.62 -29.01
N LYS A 267 -8.69 -21.25 -28.39
CA LYS A 267 -8.58 -21.05 -26.93
C LYS A 267 -7.98 -19.68 -26.66
N PRO A 268 -8.77 -18.65 -26.32
CA PRO A 268 -8.21 -17.39 -25.84
C PRO A 268 -7.51 -17.61 -24.50
N MET A 269 -6.59 -16.71 -24.16
CA MET A 269 -5.90 -16.69 -22.87
C MET A 269 -5.74 -15.24 -22.41
N LEU A 270 -5.47 -15.03 -21.12
CA LEU A 270 -4.98 -13.76 -20.61
C LEU A 270 -3.66 -13.99 -19.88
N VAL A 271 -2.71 -13.09 -20.09
CA VAL A 271 -1.51 -12.93 -19.26
C VAL A 271 -1.39 -11.44 -18.92
N LEU A 272 -1.29 -11.18 -17.62
CA LEU A 272 -1.08 -9.87 -17.03
C LEU A 272 0.39 -9.77 -16.58
N LYS A 273 1.00 -8.61 -16.78
CA LYS A 273 2.33 -8.30 -16.26
C LYS A 273 2.41 -6.84 -15.85
N THR A 274 2.94 -6.59 -14.67
CA THR A 274 3.01 -5.28 -14.02
C THR A 274 4.45 -4.98 -13.63
N VAL A 275 4.85 -3.71 -13.73
CA VAL A 275 6.16 -3.22 -13.28
C VAL A 275 5.96 -1.90 -12.55
N ALA A 276 6.53 -1.76 -11.36
CA ALA A 276 6.53 -0.51 -10.59
C ALA A 276 7.92 -0.30 -9.96
N PRO A 277 8.26 0.92 -9.49
CA PRO A 277 9.44 1.14 -8.68
C PRO A 277 9.40 0.27 -7.40
N PRO A 278 10.49 -0.43 -7.01
CA PRO A 278 10.47 -1.28 -5.82
C PRO A 278 10.47 -0.49 -4.51
N ARG A 279 10.84 0.80 -4.58
CA ARG A 279 10.94 1.73 -3.46
C ARG A 279 10.45 3.12 -3.88
N VAL A 280 9.70 3.77 -3.00
CA VAL A 280 9.22 5.15 -3.13
C VAL A 280 9.20 5.80 -1.74
N GLN A 281 9.16 7.13 -1.64
CA GLN A 281 8.88 7.79 -0.36
C GLN A 281 7.38 7.96 -0.12
N ILE A 282 7.00 8.07 1.16
CA ILE A 282 5.66 8.52 1.54
C ILE A 282 5.38 9.92 0.96
N GLY A 283 4.18 10.09 0.41
CA GLY A 283 3.74 11.28 -0.34
C GLY A 283 4.08 11.29 -1.83
N GLU A 284 4.79 10.29 -2.36
CA GLU A 284 5.15 10.22 -3.80
C GLU A 284 4.12 9.43 -4.62
N GLU A 285 4.06 9.70 -5.93
CA GLU A 285 3.24 8.97 -6.89
C GLU A 285 3.99 7.75 -7.45
N ILE A 286 3.38 6.58 -7.34
CA ILE A 286 3.86 5.31 -7.87
C ILE A 286 3.19 5.08 -9.22
N THR A 287 3.97 5.00 -10.31
CA THR A 287 3.45 4.62 -11.63
C THR A 287 3.65 3.12 -11.86
N PHE A 288 2.55 2.40 -11.97
CA PHE A 288 2.47 0.99 -12.35
C PHE A 288 2.30 0.90 -13.87
N GLN A 289 3.30 0.32 -14.53
CA GLN A 289 3.32 0.00 -15.96
C GLN A 289 2.72 -1.38 -16.18
N ILE A 290 1.55 -1.45 -16.81
CA ILE A 290 0.72 -2.65 -16.87
C ILE A 290 0.60 -3.11 -18.33
N THR A 291 0.87 -4.40 -18.58
CA THR A 291 0.68 -5.05 -19.88
C THR A 291 -0.34 -6.17 -19.76
N VAL A 292 -1.46 -6.04 -20.47
CA VAL A 292 -2.48 -7.08 -20.62
C VAL A 292 -2.32 -7.71 -22.00
N SER A 293 -2.24 -9.04 -22.09
CA SER A 293 -1.93 -9.74 -23.35
C SER A 293 -2.74 -11.02 -23.55
N ASN A 294 -3.01 -11.38 -24.80
CA ASN A 294 -3.66 -12.63 -25.17
C ASN A 294 -2.72 -13.54 -25.98
N PRO A 295 -1.94 -14.42 -25.31
CA PRO A 295 -1.09 -15.41 -25.98
C PRO A 295 -1.89 -16.63 -26.51
N GLY A 296 -3.21 -16.62 -26.42
CA GLY A 296 -4.08 -17.71 -26.87
C GLY A 296 -4.32 -17.70 -28.39
N THR A 297 -5.04 -18.72 -28.88
CA THR A 297 -5.41 -18.87 -30.30
C THR A 297 -6.79 -18.33 -30.64
N GLY A 298 -7.58 -17.95 -29.64
CA GLY A 298 -8.90 -17.30 -29.80
C GLY A 298 -8.86 -15.82 -29.41
N VAL A 299 -9.87 -15.04 -29.81
CA VAL A 299 -10.02 -13.65 -29.35
C VAL A 299 -10.50 -13.65 -27.90
N ALA A 300 -9.79 -12.98 -27.00
CA ALA A 300 -10.27 -12.68 -25.67
C ALA A 300 -11.24 -11.49 -25.76
N GLN A 301 -12.47 -11.68 -25.29
CA GLN A 301 -13.56 -10.69 -25.38
C GLN A 301 -13.91 -10.15 -23.99
N GLN A 302 -14.49 -8.94 -23.97
CA GLN A 302 -14.89 -8.19 -22.76
C GLN A 302 -13.79 -8.18 -21.68
N VAL A 303 -12.55 -7.95 -22.10
CA VAL A 303 -11.40 -7.88 -21.21
C VAL A 303 -11.47 -6.61 -20.37
N VAL A 304 -11.50 -6.78 -19.06
CA VAL A 304 -11.47 -5.69 -18.07
C VAL A 304 -10.28 -5.88 -17.14
N LEU A 305 -9.69 -4.78 -16.71
CA LEU A 305 -8.66 -4.73 -15.67
C LEU A 305 -9.29 -4.15 -14.41
N GLU A 306 -9.22 -4.89 -13.31
CA GLU A 306 -9.68 -4.51 -11.99
C GLU A 306 -8.50 -4.30 -11.04
N GLU A 307 -8.56 -3.21 -10.27
CA GLU A 307 -7.65 -2.87 -9.19
C GLU A 307 -8.45 -2.73 -7.89
N ARG A 308 -7.93 -3.31 -6.80
CA ARG A 308 -8.36 -2.96 -5.43
C ARG A 308 -7.18 -2.37 -4.68
N VAL A 309 -7.16 -1.04 -4.61
CA VAL A 309 -6.08 -0.23 -4.04
C VAL A 309 -5.79 -0.71 -2.62
N PRO A 310 -4.59 -1.28 -2.36
CA PRO A 310 -4.29 -1.89 -1.08
C PRO A 310 -4.10 -0.82 0.03
N PRO A 311 -4.35 -1.16 1.31
CA PRO A 311 -4.04 -0.29 2.42
C PRO A 311 -2.58 0.20 2.37
N GLY A 312 -2.40 1.51 2.51
CA GLY A 312 -1.11 2.18 2.36
C GLY A 312 -0.89 2.84 1.00
N LEU A 313 -1.68 2.50 -0.02
CA LEU A 313 -1.81 3.27 -1.27
C LEU A 313 -3.16 3.99 -1.33
N GLN A 314 -3.27 5.02 -2.18
CA GLN A 314 -4.51 5.75 -2.46
C GLN A 314 -4.63 6.11 -3.95
N HIS A 315 -5.87 6.24 -4.44
CA HIS A 315 -6.18 6.78 -5.77
C HIS A 315 -7.31 7.81 -5.67
N PRO A 316 -7.28 8.95 -6.41
CA PRO A 316 -8.31 9.99 -6.29
C PRO A 316 -9.74 9.55 -6.62
N ALA A 317 -9.92 8.45 -7.36
CA ALA A 317 -11.25 7.93 -7.70
C ALA A 317 -11.82 6.88 -6.70
N GLY A 318 -11.07 6.52 -5.64
CA GLY A 318 -11.50 5.54 -4.63
C GLY A 318 -10.66 4.26 -4.59
N SER A 319 -11.15 3.23 -3.89
CA SER A 319 -10.43 1.98 -3.61
C SER A 319 -10.58 0.90 -4.68
N ASP A 320 -11.64 0.93 -5.47
CA ASP A 320 -11.99 -0.13 -6.42
C ASP A 320 -12.09 0.52 -7.81
N LEU A 321 -11.15 0.18 -8.70
CA LEU A 321 -11.02 0.79 -10.02
C LEU A 321 -11.20 -0.27 -11.11
N VAL A 322 -11.83 0.11 -12.20
CA VAL A 322 -12.05 -0.75 -13.37
C VAL A 322 -11.65 -0.01 -14.64
N TYR A 323 -10.99 -0.70 -15.57
CA TYR A 323 -10.64 -0.19 -16.89
C TYR A 323 -11.06 -1.20 -17.97
N GLU A 324 -11.83 -0.76 -18.97
CA GLU A 324 -12.21 -1.59 -20.10
C GLU A 324 -11.06 -1.69 -21.12
N VAL A 325 -10.43 -2.87 -21.20
CA VAL A 325 -9.38 -3.17 -22.18
C VAL A 325 -9.97 -3.55 -23.53
N GLY A 326 -11.23 -4.03 -23.55
CA GLY A 326 -11.98 -4.32 -24.76
C GLY A 326 -11.79 -5.75 -25.26
N SER A 327 -11.36 -5.94 -26.51
CA SER A 327 -11.09 -7.27 -27.07
C SER A 327 -9.65 -7.37 -27.56
N LEU A 328 -8.97 -8.46 -27.22
CA LEU A 328 -7.59 -8.74 -27.61
C LEU A 328 -7.56 -9.92 -28.59
N LYS A 329 -7.04 -9.71 -29.80
CA LYS A 329 -6.80 -10.78 -30.78
C LYS A 329 -5.65 -11.72 -30.31
N PRO A 330 -5.51 -12.92 -30.89
CA PRO A 330 -4.32 -13.76 -30.71
C PRO A 330 -3.02 -12.98 -30.93
N GLY A 331 -2.15 -12.96 -29.92
CA GLY A 331 -0.89 -12.21 -29.90
C GLY A 331 -1.00 -10.71 -29.61
N GLU A 332 -2.21 -10.15 -29.47
CA GLU A 332 -2.41 -8.74 -29.15
C GLU A 332 -2.11 -8.44 -27.68
N SER A 333 -1.59 -7.25 -27.41
CA SER A 333 -1.31 -6.73 -26.07
C SER A 333 -1.73 -5.26 -25.97
N ARG A 334 -2.06 -4.81 -24.76
CA ARG A 334 -2.34 -3.40 -24.42
C ARG A 334 -1.47 -2.98 -23.25
N GLN A 335 -0.91 -1.77 -23.34
CA GLN A 335 -0.15 -1.13 -22.27
C GLN A 335 -0.99 -0.03 -21.62
N LEU A 336 -0.96 0.03 -20.29
CA LEU A 336 -1.77 0.90 -19.45
C LEU A 336 -0.90 1.45 -18.30
N GLU A 337 -1.20 2.68 -17.86
CA GLU A 337 -0.56 3.28 -16.69
C GLU A 337 -1.57 3.51 -15.57
N LEU A 338 -1.26 3.01 -14.37
CA LEU A 338 -1.98 3.30 -13.14
C LEU A 338 -1.07 4.09 -12.19
N LYS A 339 -1.58 5.18 -11.62
CA LYS A 339 -0.85 6.10 -10.74
C LYS A 339 -1.46 6.08 -9.35
N LEU A 340 -0.74 5.57 -8.35
CA LEU A 340 -1.20 5.48 -6.96
C LEU A 340 -0.33 6.34 -6.04
N LEU A 341 -0.93 7.01 -5.06
CA LEU A 341 -0.21 7.82 -4.06
C LEU A 341 0.25 6.93 -2.89
N ALA A 342 1.53 7.02 -2.51
CA ALA A 342 2.10 6.33 -1.36
C ALA A 342 1.68 7.02 -0.04
N ALA A 343 0.74 6.42 0.69
CA ALA A 343 0.04 7.07 1.80
C ALA A 343 0.41 6.54 3.21
N GLN A 344 0.99 5.35 3.33
CA GLN A 344 1.49 4.81 4.60
C GLN A 344 2.83 4.09 4.39
N ALA A 345 3.69 4.12 5.41
CA ALA A 345 5.01 3.50 5.38
C ALA A 345 4.97 1.97 5.53
N GLY A 346 5.90 1.27 4.89
CA GLY A 346 6.04 -0.19 4.94
C GLY A 346 6.00 -0.84 3.55
N VAL A 347 6.09 -2.18 3.52
CA VAL A 347 5.95 -2.95 2.27
C VAL A 347 4.46 -3.14 1.98
N VAL A 348 4.00 -2.60 0.84
CA VAL A 348 2.63 -2.76 0.36
C VAL A 348 2.65 -3.66 -0.88
N ALA A 349 1.71 -4.60 -0.95
CA ALA A 349 1.53 -5.47 -2.10
C ALA A 349 0.26 -5.09 -2.88
N ASN A 350 0.45 -4.64 -4.12
CA ASN A 350 -0.60 -4.42 -5.09
C ASN A 350 -0.90 -5.74 -5.83
N VAL A 351 -2.18 -5.98 -6.15
CA VAL A 351 -2.64 -7.15 -6.90
C VAL A 351 -3.68 -6.73 -7.93
N LEU A 352 -3.27 -6.69 -9.19
CA LEU A 352 -4.14 -6.39 -10.32
C LEU A 352 -4.77 -7.67 -10.85
N THR A 353 -6.03 -7.58 -11.30
CA THR A 353 -6.77 -8.72 -11.88
C THR A 353 -7.30 -8.35 -13.26
N ALA A 354 -6.88 -9.07 -14.30
CA ALA A 354 -7.54 -9.03 -15.60
C ALA A 354 -8.60 -10.14 -15.68
N ARG A 355 -9.83 -9.80 -16.08
CA ARG A 355 -10.91 -10.75 -16.39
C ARG A 355 -11.39 -10.60 -17.82
N GLY A 356 -12.11 -11.60 -18.33
CA GLY A 356 -12.83 -11.53 -19.60
C GLY A 356 -13.82 -12.68 -19.78
N ASP A 357 -14.42 -12.75 -20.97
CA ASP A 357 -15.39 -13.77 -21.35
C ASP A 357 -14.86 -15.21 -21.17
N ALA A 358 -15.79 -16.19 -21.13
CA ALA A 358 -15.49 -17.61 -20.92
C ALA A 358 -14.71 -17.93 -19.62
N ASN A 359 -14.86 -17.08 -18.60
CA ASN A 359 -14.14 -17.14 -17.32
C ASN A 359 -12.62 -16.97 -17.44
N LEU A 360 -12.16 -16.21 -18.44
CA LEU A 360 -10.75 -15.81 -18.51
C LEU A 360 -10.37 -14.97 -17.30
N LYS A 361 -9.26 -15.31 -16.66
CA LYS A 361 -8.68 -14.59 -15.53
C LYS A 361 -7.16 -14.64 -15.57
N ALA A 362 -6.51 -13.53 -15.30
CA ALA A 362 -5.10 -13.44 -14.95
C ALA A 362 -4.92 -12.50 -13.75
N GLU A 363 -3.99 -12.81 -12.85
CA GLU A 363 -3.64 -11.98 -11.70
C GLU A 363 -2.13 -11.79 -11.70
N ASP A 364 -1.69 -10.63 -11.23
CA ASP A 364 -0.27 -10.33 -11.04
C ASP A 364 -0.08 -9.50 -9.75
N ARG A 365 1.07 -9.67 -9.09
CA ARG A 365 1.36 -9.10 -7.77
C ARG A 365 2.70 -8.39 -7.78
N VAL A 366 2.69 -7.11 -7.42
CA VAL A 366 3.90 -6.29 -7.28
C VAL A 366 3.97 -5.74 -5.86
N GLU A 367 5.15 -5.83 -5.26
CA GLU A 367 5.42 -5.33 -3.91
C GLU A 367 6.30 -4.08 -3.99
N VAL A 368 5.91 -3.04 -3.25
CA VAL A 368 6.58 -1.74 -3.20
C VAL A 368 6.82 -1.34 -1.76
N GLU A 369 8.06 -0.99 -1.42
CA GLU A 369 8.44 -0.52 -0.09
C GLU A 369 8.30 1.01 -0.01
N VAL A 370 7.31 1.49 0.74
CA VAL A 370 7.10 2.91 1.03
C VAL A 370 7.99 3.33 2.20
N LEU A 371 9.00 4.14 1.89
CA LEU A 371 9.96 4.67 2.84
C LEU A 371 9.43 5.95 3.50
N ALA A 372 9.57 6.07 4.82
CA ALA A 372 9.16 7.27 5.54
C ALA A 372 10.17 7.64 6.63
N PRO A 373 10.46 8.94 6.83
CA PRO A 373 11.16 9.38 8.03
C PRO A 373 10.23 9.32 9.24
N GLN A 374 10.82 9.22 10.42
CA GLN A 374 10.14 9.37 11.71
C GLN A 374 11.02 10.22 12.62
N LEU A 375 10.47 10.73 13.72
CA LEU A 375 11.21 11.40 14.78
C LEU A 375 10.81 10.82 16.13
N ASP A 376 11.78 10.53 16.99
CA ASP A 376 11.58 10.34 18.43
C ASP A 376 12.60 11.20 19.21
N LEU A 377 12.19 11.64 20.39
CA LEU A 377 12.99 12.48 21.29
C LEU A 377 13.29 11.75 22.59
N ALA A 378 14.53 11.78 23.04
CA ALA A 378 14.90 11.44 24.40
C ALA A 378 15.53 12.65 25.11
N PHE A 379 15.41 12.69 26.43
CA PHE A 379 15.85 13.82 27.25
C PHE A 379 16.31 13.32 28.61
N GLU A 380 17.55 13.65 28.95
CA GLU A 380 18.22 13.17 30.15
C GLU A 380 18.79 14.34 30.95
N GLY A 381 18.68 14.25 32.28
CA GLY A 381 19.22 15.24 33.18
C GLY A 381 18.47 15.33 34.51
N PRO A 382 18.83 16.30 35.36
CA PRO A 382 18.40 16.34 36.76
C PRO A 382 16.94 16.84 36.92
N LYS A 383 16.05 15.94 37.34
CA LYS A 383 14.63 16.26 37.66
C LYS A 383 14.42 17.05 38.96
N ARG A 384 15.47 17.21 39.78
CA ARG A 384 15.51 18.09 40.96
C ARG A 384 16.80 18.91 40.95
N ARG A 385 16.68 20.23 41.20
CA ARG A 385 17.81 21.15 41.38
C ARG A 385 17.59 22.07 42.57
N TYR A 386 18.66 22.72 43.00
CA TYR A 386 18.59 23.86 43.90
C TYR A 386 18.81 25.17 43.13
N LEU A 387 18.24 26.26 43.62
CA LEU A 387 18.48 27.63 43.14
C LEU A 387 19.98 27.92 42.97
N GLU A 388 20.33 28.70 41.94
CA GLU A 388 21.71 29.11 41.60
C GLU A 388 22.64 27.95 41.18
N ARG A 389 22.15 26.70 41.03
CA ARG A 389 22.98 25.54 40.67
C ARG A 389 22.69 25.01 39.27
N GLU A 390 23.55 25.39 38.33
CA GLU A 390 23.49 25.03 36.91
C GLU A 390 23.16 23.55 36.66
N ALA A 391 22.35 23.30 35.64
CA ALA A 391 21.87 22.01 35.21
C ALA A 391 22.04 21.86 33.71
N THR A 392 22.93 20.95 33.31
CA THR A 392 23.05 20.48 31.93
C THR A 392 22.07 19.34 31.69
N TYR A 393 21.37 19.42 30.58
CA TYR A 393 20.49 18.37 30.04
C TYR A 393 21.04 17.90 28.70
N THR A 394 20.97 16.60 28.45
CA THR A 394 21.25 16.01 27.14
C THR A 394 19.92 15.80 26.43
N VAL A 395 19.78 16.39 25.24
CA VAL A 395 18.64 16.14 24.34
C VAL A 395 19.14 15.26 23.21
N SER A 396 18.43 14.18 22.93
CA SER A 396 18.72 13.32 21.78
C SER A 396 17.49 13.18 20.88
N ILE A 397 17.75 13.09 19.60
CA ILE A 397 16.75 13.02 18.53
C ILE A 397 17.14 11.88 17.60
N SER A 398 16.24 10.94 17.40
CA SER A 398 16.47 9.77 16.55
C SER A 398 15.47 9.71 15.41
N ASN A 399 15.88 9.10 14.29
CA ASN A 399 15.00 8.79 13.19
C ASN A 399 14.77 7.28 13.11
N PRO A 400 13.77 6.72 13.83
CA PRO A 400 13.45 5.30 13.76
C PRO A 400 12.82 4.86 12.43
N GLY A 401 12.65 5.76 11.46
CA GLY A 401 12.03 5.51 10.15
C GLY A 401 12.91 4.71 9.17
N THR A 402 12.52 4.74 7.90
CA THR A 402 13.16 4.06 6.76
C THR A 402 13.62 5.01 5.66
N ALA A 403 13.35 6.30 5.78
CA ALA A 403 13.94 7.38 4.97
C ALA A 403 14.64 8.42 5.87
N PRO A 404 15.61 9.20 5.35
CA PRO A 404 16.15 10.35 6.08
C PRO A 404 15.07 11.41 6.35
N ALA A 405 15.12 12.05 7.52
CA ALA A 405 14.30 13.20 7.88
C ALA A 405 15.07 14.49 7.56
N ARG A 406 14.45 15.48 6.92
CA ARG A 406 15.15 16.70 6.44
C ARG A 406 14.61 17.97 7.08
N GLN A 407 15.44 19.01 7.08
CA GLN A 407 15.13 20.31 7.69
C GLN A 407 14.65 20.13 9.14
N VAL A 408 15.40 19.33 9.90
CA VAL A 408 15.06 18.94 11.26
C VAL A 408 15.35 20.12 12.19
N GLU A 409 14.31 20.70 12.77
CA GLU A 409 14.40 21.70 13.83
C GLU A 409 14.13 21.04 15.19
N LEU A 410 14.91 21.40 16.20
CA LEU A 410 14.73 21.03 17.60
C LEU A 410 14.63 22.31 18.44
N ILE A 411 13.56 22.42 19.22
CA ILE A 411 13.22 23.59 20.03
C ILE A 411 13.06 23.15 21.48
N ALA A 412 13.83 23.73 22.40
CA ALA A 412 13.64 23.58 23.84
C ALA A 412 13.08 24.88 24.44
N GLN A 413 11.87 24.84 25.01
CA GLN A 413 11.23 26.00 25.64
C GLN A 413 11.46 25.99 27.16
N LEU A 414 12.12 27.02 27.66
CA LEU A 414 12.46 27.17 29.08
C LEU A 414 11.26 27.73 29.89
N PRO A 415 10.86 27.08 30.99
CA PRO A 415 9.89 27.61 31.93
C PRO A 415 10.48 28.78 32.74
N PRO A 416 9.66 29.64 33.38
CA PRO A 416 10.13 30.84 34.07
C PRO A 416 11.25 30.64 35.10
N GLY A 417 11.23 29.51 35.82
CA GLY A 417 12.25 29.18 36.81
C GLY A 417 13.58 28.66 36.27
N LEU A 418 13.75 28.48 34.95
CA LEU A 418 15.01 28.11 34.32
C LEU A 418 15.50 29.23 33.39
N LYS A 419 16.67 29.80 33.69
CA LYS A 419 17.35 30.75 32.81
C LYS A 419 18.37 30.02 31.93
N PHE A 420 18.49 30.40 30.66
CA PHE A 420 19.53 29.89 29.76
C PHE A 420 20.94 30.25 30.25
N VAL A 421 21.89 29.32 30.08
CA VAL A 421 23.32 29.54 30.32
C VAL A 421 24.12 29.28 29.04
N SER A 422 23.97 28.10 28.43
CA SER A 422 24.67 27.73 27.21
C SER A 422 24.02 26.58 26.46
N ALA A 423 24.34 26.44 25.18
CA ALA A 423 24.03 25.28 24.35
C ALA A 423 25.26 24.90 23.52
N ASN A 424 25.42 23.61 23.20
CA ASN A 424 26.41 23.18 22.20
C ASN A 424 25.80 23.24 20.77
N ASN A 425 26.59 22.82 19.78
CA ASN A 425 26.15 22.60 18.39
C ASN A 425 25.39 23.80 17.79
N ALA A 426 25.90 25.02 18.04
CA ALA A 426 25.33 26.30 17.58
C ALA A 426 23.88 26.58 18.01
N GLY A 427 23.39 25.97 19.10
CA GLY A 427 22.05 26.21 19.63
C GLY A 427 21.78 27.69 19.95
N HIS A 428 20.79 28.28 19.28
CA HIS A 428 20.48 29.70 19.37
C HIS A 428 19.37 29.97 20.39
N TYR A 429 19.65 30.76 21.43
CA TYR A 429 18.65 31.16 22.43
C TYR A 429 17.94 32.46 22.03
N GLN A 430 16.61 32.41 21.95
CA GLN A 430 15.74 33.53 21.67
C GLN A 430 15.03 33.96 22.98
N GLU A 431 15.45 35.09 23.54
CA GLU A 431 15.00 35.53 24.87
C GLU A 431 13.50 35.87 24.95
N ALA A 432 12.94 36.47 23.89
CA ALA A 432 11.53 36.88 23.84
C ALA A 432 10.54 35.71 23.95
N THR A 433 10.92 34.53 23.46
CA THR A 433 10.13 33.29 23.47
C THR A 433 10.61 32.30 24.54
N ARG A 434 11.78 32.56 25.16
CA ARG A 434 12.53 31.65 26.04
C ARG A 434 12.83 30.29 25.40
N THR A 435 13.05 30.27 24.08
CA THR A 435 13.34 29.03 23.33
C THR A 435 14.81 28.93 22.95
N VAL A 436 15.35 27.72 22.91
CA VAL A 436 16.65 27.39 22.29
C VAL A 436 16.39 26.54 21.06
N HIS A 437 16.91 26.97 19.92
CA HIS A 437 16.71 26.33 18.62
C HIS A 437 18.01 25.70 18.11
N TRP A 438 17.93 24.48 17.61
CA TRP A 438 18.96 23.81 16.81
C TRP A 438 18.35 23.37 15.48
N THR A 439 19.14 23.43 14.41
CA THR A 439 18.74 22.96 13.08
C THR A 439 19.75 21.95 12.52
N LEU A 440 19.25 20.95 11.81
CA LEU A 440 20.02 19.90 11.17
C LEU A 440 19.43 19.62 9.78
N GLU A 441 20.27 19.71 8.73
CA GLU A 441 19.83 19.60 7.34
C GLU A 441 19.20 18.23 7.03
N GLU A 442 19.82 17.15 7.52
CA GLU A 442 19.35 15.77 7.37
C GLU A 442 19.71 14.92 8.60
N LEU A 443 18.76 14.13 9.10
CA LEU A 443 18.97 13.04 10.07
C LEU A 443 18.71 11.69 9.36
N PRO A 444 19.75 10.92 9.02
CA PRO A 444 19.60 9.66 8.28
C PRO A 444 18.73 8.63 9.00
N SER A 445 18.16 7.68 8.24
CA SER A 445 17.33 6.61 8.80
C SER A 445 18.14 5.74 9.76
N LYS A 446 17.57 5.47 10.94
CA LYS A 446 18.14 4.73 12.09
C LYS A 446 19.26 5.46 12.86
N GLU A 447 19.61 6.69 12.49
CA GLU A 447 20.61 7.48 13.22
C GLU A 447 20.03 8.27 14.41
N THR A 448 20.92 8.71 15.30
CA THR A 448 20.58 9.53 16.48
C THR A 448 21.56 10.69 16.66
N GLY A 449 21.05 11.93 16.62
CA GLY A 449 21.78 13.12 17.01
C GLY A 449 21.61 13.44 18.51
N SER A 450 22.54 14.20 19.08
CA SER A 450 22.37 14.77 20.44
C SER A 450 22.98 16.16 20.61
N VAL A 451 22.39 16.93 21.51
CA VAL A 451 22.80 18.28 21.91
C VAL A 451 22.76 18.42 23.43
N GLN A 452 23.47 19.41 23.96
CA GLN A 452 23.50 19.73 25.39
C GLN A 452 22.98 21.15 25.62
N LEU A 453 22.15 21.28 26.66
CA LEU A 453 21.52 22.51 27.09
C LEU A 453 21.81 22.75 28.57
N THR A 454 22.54 23.80 28.90
CA THR A 454 22.80 24.20 30.29
C THR A 454 21.90 25.38 30.67
N THR A 455 21.29 25.27 31.85
CA THR A 455 20.39 26.26 32.44
C THR A 455 20.75 26.52 33.90
N VAL A 456 20.35 27.65 34.46
CA VAL A 456 20.45 27.93 35.90
C VAL A 456 19.05 28.10 36.52
N PRO A 457 18.73 27.39 37.62
CA PRO A 457 17.48 27.57 38.34
C PRO A 457 17.41 28.93 39.06
N VAL A 458 16.35 29.69 38.82
CA VAL A 458 16.14 31.06 39.33
C VAL A 458 14.85 31.26 40.13
N GLU A 459 13.87 30.36 40.01
CA GLU A 459 12.60 30.42 40.76
C GLU A 459 12.26 29.04 41.34
N PRO A 460 11.90 28.91 42.63
CA PRO A 460 11.52 27.62 43.21
C PRO A 460 10.16 27.13 42.67
N GLY A 461 9.84 25.86 42.92
CA GLY A 461 8.56 25.24 42.56
C GLY A 461 8.70 24.11 41.55
N GLN A 462 7.58 23.70 40.95
CA GLN A 462 7.56 22.72 39.86
C GLN A 462 7.49 23.46 38.51
N HIS A 463 8.49 23.22 37.67
CA HIS A 463 8.64 23.86 36.36
C HIS A 463 8.66 22.80 35.27
N LEU A 464 8.21 23.14 34.05
CA LEU A 464 8.03 22.18 32.96
C LEU A 464 8.85 22.59 31.74
N LEU A 465 9.92 21.85 31.46
CA LEU A 465 10.79 22.05 30.31
C LEU A 465 10.23 21.28 29.12
N ARG A 466 9.86 22.00 28.06
CA ARG A 466 9.26 21.42 26.85
C ARG A 466 10.27 21.27 25.73
N LEU A 467 10.16 20.17 25.01
CA LEU A 467 10.81 19.94 23.73
C LEU A 467 9.76 19.83 22.65
N ARG A 468 10.10 20.37 21.48
CA ARG A 468 9.46 20.06 20.21
C ARG A 468 10.54 19.78 19.19
N SER A 469 10.34 18.82 18.32
CA SER A 469 11.06 18.75 17.05
C SER A 469 10.10 18.63 15.89
N THR A 470 10.47 19.22 14.78
CA THR A 470 9.77 19.20 13.50
C THR A 470 10.74 18.88 12.37
N ALA A 471 10.25 18.25 11.30
CA ALA A 471 11.00 18.04 10.07
C ALA A 471 10.08 18.23 8.85
N ASP A 472 10.61 17.98 7.66
CA ASP A 472 9.87 18.00 6.42
C ASP A 472 8.68 17.02 6.40
N LYS A 473 7.82 17.17 5.39
CA LYS A 473 6.56 16.40 5.22
C LYS A 473 5.58 16.47 6.43
N GLY A 474 5.76 17.43 7.34
CA GLY A 474 4.87 17.69 8.46
C GLY A 474 5.12 16.83 9.71
N LEU A 475 6.28 16.17 9.79
CA LEU A 475 6.68 15.44 11.00
C LEU A 475 6.82 16.40 12.18
N SER A 476 6.23 16.03 13.32
CA SER A 476 6.37 16.75 14.60
C SER A 476 6.30 15.77 15.77
N VAL A 477 7.14 15.97 16.79
CA VAL A 477 7.15 15.20 18.04
C VAL A 477 7.43 16.15 19.21
N GLU A 478 6.77 15.93 20.35
CA GLU A 478 6.89 16.76 21.54
C GLU A 478 7.13 15.91 22.79
N LYS A 479 7.84 16.47 23.78
CA LYS A 479 8.17 15.78 25.04
C LYS A 479 8.40 16.78 26.16
N GLU A 480 7.94 16.46 27.36
CA GLU A 480 8.06 17.35 28.53
C GLU A 480 8.89 16.71 29.64
N LEU A 481 9.74 17.49 30.31
CA LEU A 481 10.40 17.10 31.57
C LEU A 481 9.93 18.01 32.73
N PRO A 482 9.30 17.45 33.78
CA PRO A 482 9.10 18.18 35.03
C PRO A 482 10.43 18.30 35.79
N VAL A 483 10.74 19.52 36.22
CA VAL A 483 11.93 19.89 37.01
C VAL A 483 11.46 20.55 38.31
N ILE A 484 11.83 19.95 39.43
CA ILE A 484 11.56 20.49 40.77
C ILE A 484 12.73 21.38 41.17
N ILE A 485 12.47 22.66 41.46
CA ILE A 485 13.47 23.62 41.91
C ILE A 485 13.21 23.93 43.38
N GLU A 486 14.20 23.62 44.22
CA GLU A 486 14.15 23.83 45.66
C GLU A 486 15.13 24.95 46.07
N GLY A 487 14.86 25.62 47.18
CA GLY A 487 15.82 26.52 47.82
C GLY A 487 16.34 25.90 49.12
N ILE A 488 17.54 26.29 49.54
CA ILE A 488 18.11 25.86 50.84
C ILE A 488 17.93 27.01 51.83
N ALA A 489 17.36 26.74 53.01
CA ALA A 489 17.41 27.67 54.13
C ALA A 489 18.76 27.51 54.85
N SER A 490 19.38 28.60 55.28
CA SER A 490 20.62 28.56 56.06
C SER A 490 20.61 29.64 57.15
N PRO A 491 19.72 29.50 58.15
CA PRO A 491 19.71 30.35 59.34
C PRO A 491 20.99 30.17 60.15
N SER A 492 21.57 31.29 60.56
CA SER A 492 22.73 31.36 61.45
C SER A 492 22.68 32.66 62.24
N PHE A 493 23.57 32.83 63.23
CA PHE A 493 23.59 34.03 64.06
C PHE A 493 24.97 34.36 64.59
N GLN A 494 25.14 35.60 65.02
CA GLN A 494 26.29 36.11 65.76
C GLN A 494 25.80 36.73 67.07
N VAL A 495 26.61 36.60 68.13
CA VAL A 495 26.48 37.33 69.39
C VAL A 495 27.68 38.29 69.49
N THR A 496 27.48 39.44 70.11
CA THR A 496 28.50 40.43 70.52
C THR A 496 27.91 41.26 71.66
N ASP A 497 28.67 41.59 72.70
CA ASP A 497 28.30 42.67 73.63
C ASP A 497 28.77 44.05 73.14
N THR A 498 28.21 45.10 73.75
CA THR A 498 28.54 46.50 73.46
C THR A 498 29.64 47.08 74.35
N ALA A 499 29.91 46.42 75.49
CA ALA A 499 30.92 46.80 76.46
C ALA A 499 31.41 45.55 77.19
N ASP A 500 32.72 45.35 77.15
CA ASP A 500 33.51 44.37 77.90
C ASP A 500 34.92 44.97 78.10
N PRO A 501 35.47 45.07 79.32
CA PRO A 501 34.86 44.72 80.61
C PRO A 501 33.80 45.72 81.09
N VAL A 502 33.06 45.35 82.15
CA VAL A 502 31.96 46.12 82.74
C VAL A 502 32.12 46.21 84.25
N GLU A 503 31.81 47.35 84.87
CA GLU A 503 31.83 47.51 86.33
C GLU A 503 30.59 46.89 86.99
N VAL A 504 30.67 46.46 88.25
CA VAL A 504 29.47 46.07 89.04
C VAL A 504 28.47 47.24 89.07
N GLY A 505 27.20 46.94 88.78
CA GLY A 505 26.14 47.94 88.64
C GLY A 505 26.07 48.60 87.25
N GLY A 506 27.09 48.46 86.40
CA GLY A 506 27.09 48.90 85.02
C GLY A 506 26.19 48.06 84.10
N GLU A 507 25.78 48.64 82.96
CA GLU A 507 24.98 47.96 81.93
C GLU A 507 25.79 47.60 80.69
N THR A 508 25.51 46.45 80.08
CA THR A 508 25.96 46.10 78.72
C THR A 508 24.81 45.49 77.91
N THR A 509 24.89 45.53 76.57
CA THR A 509 23.86 44.98 75.67
C THR A 509 24.46 43.89 74.80
N TYR A 510 23.96 42.66 74.94
CA TYR A 510 24.19 41.61 73.95
C TYR A 510 23.36 41.88 72.71
N GLN A 511 24.02 42.17 71.60
CA GLN A 511 23.41 42.27 70.29
C GLN A 511 23.52 40.92 69.58
N ILE A 512 22.38 40.32 69.26
CA ILE A 512 22.29 38.98 68.65
C ILE A 512 21.70 39.13 67.24
N ARG A 513 22.58 39.08 66.23
CA ARG A 513 22.23 39.26 64.82
C ARG A 513 21.97 37.91 64.18
N VAL A 514 20.71 37.62 63.86
CA VAL A 514 20.25 36.37 63.22
C VAL A 514 20.02 36.64 61.74
N PHE A 515 20.57 35.81 60.86
CA PHE A 515 20.55 36.01 59.41
C PHE A 515 20.39 34.69 58.66
N ASN A 516 19.68 34.71 57.54
CA ASN A 516 19.49 33.55 56.67
C ASN A 516 20.37 33.65 55.42
N GLN A 517 21.49 32.93 55.38
CA GLN A 517 22.42 32.93 54.24
C GLN A 517 21.86 32.14 53.03
N GLY A 518 20.74 31.44 53.20
CA GLY A 518 20.12 30.57 52.22
C GLY A 518 19.47 31.27 51.01
N SER A 519 18.89 30.46 50.14
CA SER A 519 18.06 30.82 49.00
C SER A 519 16.55 30.52 49.20
N LYS A 520 16.19 29.79 50.27
CA LYS A 520 14.81 29.64 50.78
C LYS A 520 14.67 30.44 52.08
N ALA A 521 13.46 30.94 52.37
CA ALA A 521 13.14 31.43 53.71
C ALA A 521 13.31 30.32 54.76
N ALA A 522 13.79 30.70 55.95
CA ALA A 522 13.79 29.84 57.13
C ALA A 522 12.49 30.05 57.92
N SER A 523 11.95 28.98 58.49
CA SER A 523 10.60 28.92 59.07
C SER A 523 10.66 28.76 60.60
N ASN A 524 9.74 29.40 61.33
CA ASN A 524 9.65 29.37 62.80
C ASN A 524 10.98 29.68 63.52
N VAL A 525 11.71 30.68 63.03
CA VAL A 525 13.04 31.05 63.55
C VAL A 525 12.91 31.62 64.96
N GLN A 526 13.31 30.85 65.97
CA GLN A 526 13.19 31.17 67.38
C GLN A 526 14.56 31.33 68.04
N LEU A 527 14.75 32.43 68.75
CA LEU A 527 15.92 32.66 69.61
C LEU A 527 15.53 32.50 71.09
N SER A 528 16.38 31.86 71.86
CA SER A 528 16.36 31.95 73.33
C SER A 528 17.76 32.25 73.89
N VAL A 529 17.81 32.89 75.05
CA VAL A 529 19.06 33.29 75.72
C VAL A 529 18.97 32.86 77.18
N VAL A 530 19.98 32.16 77.69
CA VAL A 530 20.14 31.84 79.11
C VAL A 530 21.29 32.67 79.67
N LEU A 531 21.06 33.32 80.80
CA LEU A 531 22.00 34.19 81.49
C LEU A 531 22.38 33.61 82.86
N PRO A 532 23.63 33.79 83.31
CA PRO A 532 24.02 33.43 84.66
C PRO A 532 23.38 34.40 85.68
N PRO A 533 23.14 33.98 86.93
CA PRO A 533 22.46 34.80 87.94
C PRO A 533 23.25 36.04 88.36
N GLU A 534 24.52 36.16 87.98
CA GLU A 534 25.38 37.34 88.13
C GLU A 534 25.08 38.48 87.13
N LEU A 535 24.21 38.26 86.14
CA LEU A 535 23.76 39.25 85.15
C LEU A 535 22.24 39.42 85.23
N ARG A 536 21.79 40.60 85.66
CA ARG A 536 20.36 40.95 85.76
C ARG A 536 19.84 41.41 84.41
N VAL A 537 18.77 40.81 83.87
CA VAL A 537 18.09 41.33 82.68
C VAL A 537 17.44 42.68 83.00
N VAL A 538 17.74 43.70 82.19
CA VAL A 538 17.15 45.04 82.25
C VAL A 538 16.05 45.20 81.18
N ALA A 539 16.37 44.83 79.94
CA ALA A 539 15.45 44.89 78.81
C ALA A 539 15.79 43.81 77.77
N ALA A 540 14.80 43.37 77.01
CA ALA A 540 15.00 42.45 75.89
C ALA A 540 14.05 42.80 74.74
N GLU A 541 14.57 42.85 73.51
CA GLU A 541 13.85 43.31 72.32
C GLU A 541 14.27 42.53 71.07
N PRO A 542 13.40 42.39 70.04
CA PRO A 542 11.96 42.64 70.08
C PRO A 542 11.19 41.47 70.71
N ASN A 543 10.05 41.76 71.35
CA ASN A 543 9.04 40.79 71.79
C ASN A 543 9.57 39.55 72.57
N PRO A 544 10.09 39.74 73.80
CA PRO A 544 10.39 38.64 74.70
C PRO A 544 9.09 38.06 75.30
N ARG A 545 8.99 36.73 75.35
CA ARG A 545 7.97 36.01 76.13
C ARG A 545 8.47 35.74 77.54
N GLN A 546 7.55 35.71 78.50
CA GLN A 546 7.86 35.33 79.88
C GLN A 546 8.27 33.86 79.95
N SER A 547 9.41 33.60 80.59
CA SER A 547 9.91 32.28 80.94
C SER A 547 9.56 31.95 82.39
N ALA A 548 9.39 30.67 82.70
CA ALA A 548 9.27 30.20 84.09
C ALA A 548 10.63 30.18 84.82
N ASP A 549 11.74 30.18 84.08
CA ASP A 549 13.10 30.36 84.57
C ASP A 549 13.50 31.84 84.42
N PRO A 550 13.79 32.58 85.51
CA PRO A 550 14.13 34.01 85.46
C PRO A 550 15.49 34.30 84.82
N GLY A 551 16.37 33.30 84.67
CA GLY A 551 17.62 33.42 83.94
C GLY A 551 17.45 33.24 82.42
N ARG A 552 16.27 32.85 81.94
CA ARG A 552 16.03 32.53 80.53
C ARG A 552 15.06 33.50 79.85
N ILE A 553 15.47 34.00 78.69
CA ILE A 553 14.66 34.81 77.77
C ILE A 553 14.31 33.93 76.57
N VAL A 554 13.06 33.96 76.12
CA VAL A 554 12.62 33.30 74.89
C VAL A 554 11.88 34.32 74.04
N PHE A 555 12.33 34.57 72.82
CA PHE A 555 11.66 35.52 71.93
C PHE A 555 10.48 34.87 71.19
N ASP A 556 9.58 35.69 70.63
CA ASP A 556 8.57 35.20 69.69
C ASP A 556 9.20 34.56 68.45
N PRO A 557 8.54 33.55 67.83
CA PRO A 557 9.13 32.80 66.72
C PRO A 557 8.86 33.53 65.41
N LEU A 558 9.92 34.05 64.79
CA LEU A 558 9.83 34.74 63.50
C LEU A 558 9.38 33.72 62.44
N GLN A 559 8.10 33.82 62.05
CA GLN A 559 7.43 32.82 61.20
C GLN A 559 8.19 32.56 59.90
N HIS A 560 8.71 33.62 59.26
CA HIS A 560 9.57 33.52 58.09
C HIS A 560 10.73 34.53 58.16
N LEU A 561 11.97 34.04 58.08
CA LEU A 561 13.16 34.85 57.81
C LEU A 561 13.55 34.66 56.34
N ALA A 562 13.26 35.66 55.51
CA ALA A 562 13.43 35.61 54.05
C ALA A 562 14.89 35.30 53.61
N PRO A 563 15.11 34.81 52.37
CA PRO A 563 16.46 34.60 51.85
C PRO A 563 17.31 35.88 51.94
N LYS A 564 18.56 35.75 52.40
CA LYS A 564 19.52 36.85 52.62
C LYS A 564 19.07 37.93 53.62
N ALA A 565 17.92 37.78 54.28
CA ALA A 565 17.42 38.72 55.27
C ALA A 565 18.02 38.45 56.67
N GLU A 566 17.93 39.46 57.52
CA GLU A 566 18.42 39.42 58.89
C GLU A 566 17.50 40.16 59.87
N THR A 567 17.63 39.82 61.14
CA THR A 567 16.99 40.50 62.27
C THR A 567 18.00 40.61 63.42
N THR A 568 17.81 41.58 64.30
CA THR A 568 18.72 41.82 65.43
C THR A 568 17.92 41.89 66.73
N TYR A 569 18.20 40.95 67.62
CA TYR A 569 17.72 40.96 69.00
C TYR A 569 18.72 41.71 69.88
N ARG A 570 18.24 42.32 70.96
CA ARG A 570 19.06 42.99 71.97
C ARG A 570 18.63 42.54 73.35
N VAL A 571 19.59 42.11 74.17
CA VAL A 571 19.38 41.80 75.59
C VAL A 571 20.29 42.71 76.39
N ARG A 572 19.72 43.69 77.08
CA ARG A 572 20.46 44.56 78.00
C ARG A 572 20.46 43.95 79.38
N VAL A 573 21.65 43.93 79.99
CA VAL A 573 21.89 43.39 81.33
C VAL A 573 22.59 44.40 82.21
N GLN A 574 22.40 44.28 83.52
CA GLN A 574 23.16 44.95 84.56
C GLN A 574 24.03 43.92 85.29
N ALA A 575 25.31 44.25 85.49
CA ALA A 575 26.26 43.38 86.19
C ALA A 575 26.03 43.40 87.72
N ILE A 576 25.99 42.23 88.37
CA ILE A 576 25.70 42.11 89.83
C ILE A 576 26.94 41.73 90.66
N LYS A 577 27.89 40.97 90.10
CA LYS A 577 29.11 40.51 90.81
C LYS A 577 30.32 40.51 89.88
N PRO A 578 31.56 40.74 90.37
CA PRO A 578 32.77 40.58 89.57
C PRO A 578 32.97 39.11 89.16
N GLY A 579 33.62 38.89 88.01
CA GLY A 579 33.87 37.56 87.45
C GLY A 579 33.91 37.56 85.92
N ALA A 580 34.10 36.39 85.31
CA ALA A 580 33.90 36.20 83.88
C ALA A 580 32.60 35.41 83.69
N HIS A 581 31.55 36.09 83.23
CA HIS A 581 30.18 35.56 83.18
C HIS A 581 29.81 35.25 81.73
N ARG A 582 29.09 34.15 81.52
CA ARG A 582 28.88 33.61 80.17
C ARG A 582 27.41 33.38 79.87
N ILE A 583 26.87 34.09 78.88
CA ILE A 583 25.52 33.85 78.37
C ILE A 583 25.52 32.73 77.32
N ARG A 584 24.36 32.10 77.14
CA ARG A 584 24.12 31.07 76.11
C ARG A 584 22.96 31.48 75.24
N ALA A 585 23.22 31.84 73.98
CA ALA A 585 22.19 32.10 72.98
C ALA A 585 21.98 30.83 72.13
N GLN A 586 20.74 30.38 71.99
CA GLN A 586 20.35 29.21 71.19
C GLN A 586 19.32 29.61 70.13
N LEU A 587 19.60 29.30 68.87
CA LEU A 587 18.73 29.51 67.72
C LEU A 587 18.19 28.16 67.21
N SER A 588 16.90 28.10 66.90
CA SER A 588 16.24 26.99 66.21
C SER A 588 15.32 27.49 65.09
N ALA A 589 15.05 26.64 64.10
CA ALA A 589 14.13 26.89 62.98
C ALA A 589 13.73 25.51 62.38
N ASP A 590 12.63 25.43 61.62
CA ASP A 590 12.14 24.14 61.09
C ASP A 590 13.15 23.45 60.15
N GLU A 591 14.04 24.23 59.51
CA GLU A 591 15.09 23.72 58.62
C GLU A 591 16.48 23.57 59.28
N MET A 592 16.60 23.64 60.61
CA MET A 592 17.88 23.45 61.32
C MET A 592 17.75 22.71 62.66
N GLU A 593 18.77 21.93 63.01
CA GLU A 593 18.98 21.52 64.40
C GLU A 593 19.37 22.73 65.28
N PRO A 594 18.95 22.81 66.56
CA PRO A 594 19.21 23.97 67.40
C PRO A 594 20.71 24.26 67.65
N VAL A 595 21.20 25.41 67.17
CA VAL A 595 22.60 25.83 67.32
C VAL A 595 22.74 26.76 68.52
N THR A 596 23.72 26.47 69.40
CA THR A 596 24.05 27.31 70.56
C THR A 596 25.37 28.03 70.36
N LYS A 597 25.46 29.28 70.82
CA LYS A 597 26.70 30.06 70.95
C LYS A 597 26.80 30.65 72.36
N GLU A 598 28.02 30.82 72.84
CA GLU A 598 28.29 31.29 74.20
C GLU A 598 29.18 32.54 74.16
N GLU A 599 28.68 33.65 74.69
CA GLU A 599 29.40 34.93 74.76
C GLU A 599 29.79 35.23 76.21
N SER A 600 30.98 35.78 76.42
CA SER A 600 31.57 35.99 77.75
C SER A 600 31.85 37.46 78.01
N THR A 601 31.35 37.99 79.13
CA THR A 601 31.65 39.36 79.59
C THR A 601 32.39 39.32 80.92
N ARG A 602 33.42 40.14 81.06
CA ARG A 602 34.24 40.32 82.25
C ARG A 602 33.69 41.46 83.11
N VAL A 603 33.15 41.11 84.28
CA VAL A 603 32.76 42.09 85.30
C VAL A 603 33.92 42.32 86.28
N TYR A 604 34.17 43.58 86.64
CA TYR A 604 35.15 44.00 87.66
C TYR A 604 34.51 44.86 88.75
N SER A 605 35.22 45.00 89.87
CA SER A 605 34.93 45.88 91.00
C SER A 605 36.28 46.42 91.50
N ASP A 606 36.29 47.60 92.11
CA ASP A 606 37.50 48.22 92.68
C ASP A 606 37.69 47.88 94.19
N ASP A 607 36.89 46.94 94.72
CA ASP A 607 36.88 46.41 96.10
C ASP A 607 37.68 45.10 96.27
#